data_AF-A0A2T0N7C6-F1
#
_entry.id   AF-A0A2T0N7C6-F1
#
_cell.length_a   1.000
_cell.length_b   1.000
_cell.length_c   1.000
_cell.angle_alpha   90.00
_cell.angle_beta   90.00
_cell.angle_gamma   90.00
#
_symmetry.space_group_name_H-M   'P 1'
#
loop_
_entity.id
_entity.type
_entity.pdbx_description
1 polymer ?
#
loop_
_entity_poly.entity_id
_entity_poly.type
_entity_poly.pdbx_seq_one_letter_code
_entity_poly.pdbx_strand_id
1 'polypeptide(L)'
;MTRIRRLGAAVALAVTVVWAGSGCTVIPVSGPYTVNDQGAGDPLSKPFHRMIAIKPQPNWGVDETMRGLQAAMAAYADDPSILLSYLTPEARAKWSAAGPVTVVEDAIDVVPPPPREATDPVLKVWLKGKYVARIDEDDTYTPTGGSWGQPFDLVKAPQGGFLVKSLPPGLVLTRADVRRAYRPTNLYYLNRSLQDRLVVDRVRLRLKTTESFAQTVLERLLKPPTATLKDAVTSSLPEGTTIESIRSGEGGERVVVNLSGPLDLSSRDALRAQIKYSLNMNDVAKGRTIEIQANGEPYTTALANTDETWLDDSGKTAYYVTKGAIHYLSKDGPGGVVAGAAGEQRDGYSDFAVSKEENGNSLVAAKTSTGISVAAMVPQGRWQEVIHGKGADFTAPTWHRDGSLWTYDRKNSVLLRYDPSSGRGAEPVEAPNLAGLDVTRLRIARDGVRVMVMTGRNTVQISALTGEGPQMKLGNLRALTTTNEADKIIDVKWGDEEHLLVLVQSQAGHILTEINVGDGESTGVPLTERLQSVAALGDRVLAETDKGAKLLELNQDRQTWTPKIDSDGGAPLFPLG
;
A
#
# COMPACT_ATOMS: atom_id res chain seq x y z
N MET A 1 -54.28 7.94 69.82
CA MET A 1 -53.03 8.00 70.61
C MET A 1 -52.01 8.78 69.79
N THR A 2 -51.27 9.70 70.45
CA THR A 2 -50.04 10.42 70.01
C THR A 2 -50.16 11.35 68.76
N ARG A 3 -50.16 12.69 68.93
CA ARG A 3 -49.00 13.64 68.94
C ARG A 3 -48.30 13.72 67.56
N ILE A 4 -48.04 14.83 66.87
CA ILE A 4 -47.92 16.27 67.16
C ILE A 4 -48.01 17.09 65.84
N ARG A 5 -48.59 18.30 65.99
CA ARG A 5 -48.69 19.56 65.21
C ARG A 5 -47.96 19.79 63.88
N ARG A 6 -48.73 20.38 62.94
CA ARG A 6 -48.33 21.32 61.86
C ARG A 6 -48.32 22.77 62.39
N LEU A 7 -47.38 23.63 61.93
CA LEU A 7 -47.57 25.03 61.48
C LEU A 7 -46.27 25.87 61.52
N GLY A 8 -46.13 26.77 60.53
CA GLY A 8 -45.27 27.98 60.53
C GLY A 8 -44.00 27.84 59.68
N ALA A 9 -43.88 28.30 58.43
CA ALA A 9 -44.04 29.64 57.83
C ALA A 9 -42.91 30.65 58.16
N ALA A 10 -42.17 30.99 57.09
CA ALA A 10 -41.58 32.30 56.74
C ALA A 10 -40.28 32.85 57.40
N VAL A 11 -39.24 32.91 56.55
CA VAL A 11 -38.31 34.03 56.25
C VAL A 11 -37.20 34.42 57.24
N ALA A 12 -35.93 34.19 56.84
CA ALA A 12 -34.74 35.06 57.00
C ALA A 12 -33.56 34.38 56.27
N LEU A 13 -33.21 34.74 55.03
CA LEU A 13 -32.24 35.76 54.62
C LEU A 13 -30.95 35.84 55.47
N ALA A 14 -29.85 35.52 54.78
CA ALA A 14 -28.46 35.92 55.00
C ALA A 14 -27.53 35.04 55.88
N VAL A 15 -26.37 34.76 55.26
CA VAL A 15 -25.03 34.49 55.83
C VAL A 15 -24.55 33.02 55.83
N THR A 16 -23.53 32.79 54.97
CA THR A 16 -22.43 31.78 55.04
C THR A 16 -22.78 30.32 54.75
N VAL A 17 -22.06 29.57 53.89
CA VAL A 17 -20.60 29.45 53.78
C VAL A 17 -20.16 29.22 52.32
N VAL A 18 -19.18 30.03 51.94
CA VAL A 18 -18.20 29.91 50.84
C VAL A 18 -17.71 28.47 50.66
N TRP A 19 -17.78 27.92 49.44
CA TRP A 19 -16.81 26.98 48.83
C TRP A 19 -17.27 26.60 47.41
N ALA A 20 -17.36 27.58 46.52
CA ALA A 20 -17.25 27.30 45.09
C ALA A 20 -15.76 27.35 44.77
N GLY A 21 -15.10 26.21 45.00
CA GLY A 21 -13.70 26.03 44.65
C GLY A 21 -13.48 26.42 43.20
N SER A 22 -12.48 27.27 43.01
CA SER A 22 -11.70 27.40 41.80
C SER A 22 -11.45 26.01 41.19
N GLY A 23 -12.27 25.66 40.20
CA GLY A 23 -11.92 24.61 39.24
C GLY A 23 -10.78 25.14 38.40
N CYS A 24 -9.57 25.14 38.98
CA CYS A 24 -8.35 25.11 38.20
C CYS A 24 -8.45 23.85 37.34
N THR A 25 -8.93 23.99 36.11
CA THR A 25 -8.55 23.05 35.05
C THR A 25 -7.03 23.14 35.00
N VAL A 26 -6.36 22.18 35.64
CA VAL A 26 -4.95 21.91 35.41
C VAL A 26 -4.88 21.44 33.97
N ILE A 27 -4.75 22.39 33.05
CA ILE A 27 -4.15 22.13 31.75
C ILE A 27 -2.74 21.65 32.11
N PRO A 28 -2.35 20.40 31.80
CA PRO A 28 -0.96 20.01 31.99
C PRO A 28 -0.11 20.95 31.14
N VAL A 29 0.64 21.86 31.77
CA VAL A 29 1.44 22.89 31.10
C VAL A 29 2.74 22.29 30.53
N SER A 30 2.76 21.00 30.22
CA SER A 30 3.99 20.26 29.96
C SER A 30 3.79 19.09 28.99
N GLY A 31 3.08 19.33 27.89
CA GLY A 31 3.01 18.41 26.76
C GLY A 31 2.94 19.18 25.44
N PRO A 32 3.43 18.60 24.32
CA PRO A 32 3.34 19.24 23.01
C PRO A 32 1.86 19.50 22.68
N TYR A 33 1.57 20.67 22.12
CA TYR A 33 0.23 21.03 21.67
C TYR A 33 0.18 21.07 20.15
N THR A 34 -0.97 20.70 19.60
CA THR A 34 -1.22 20.72 18.16
C THR A 34 -1.79 22.07 17.75
N VAL A 35 -1.21 22.69 16.72
CA VAL A 35 -1.77 23.89 16.09
C VAL A 35 -2.28 23.52 14.70
N ASN A 36 -3.49 23.98 14.36
CA ASN A 36 -4.00 23.87 12.99
C ASN A 36 -3.26 24.89 12.13
N ASP A 37 -2.41 24.42 11.23
CA ASP A 37 -1.98 25.24 10.10
C ASP A 37 -3.05 25.09 9.03
N GLN A 38 -3.97 26.05 8.96
CA GLN A 38 -4.78 26.22 7.76
C GLN A 38 -3.80 26.71 6.71
N GLY A 39 -3.22 25.78 5.93
CA GLY A 39 -2.29 26.09 4.86
C GLY A 39 -2.80 27.32 4.11
N ALA A 40 -1.94 28.33 3.99
CA ALA A 40 -2.30 29.74 3.77
C ALA A 40 -3.05 30.01 2.44
N GLY A 41 -4.25 29.46 2.28
CA GLY A 41 -5.04 29.50 1.05
C GLY A 41 -4.44 28.77 -0.15
N ASP A 42 -3.26 28.15 -0.05
CA ASP A 42 -2.61 27.45 -1.17
C ASP A 42 -3.34 26.13 -1.49
N PRO A 43 -4.00 26.03 -2.65
CA PRO A 43 -4.81 24.87 -2.99
C PRO A 43 -3.98 23.66 -3.45
N LEU A 44 -2.63 23.77 -3.50
CA LEU A 44 -1.68 22.67 -3.73
C LEU A 44 -1.10 22.10 -2.43
N SER A 45 -1.41 22.75 -1.31
CA SER A 45 -1.07 22.29 0.03
C SER A 45 -2.25 21.53 0.65
N LYS A 46 -1.97 20.46 1.40
CA LYS A 46 -2.98 19.79 2.21
C LYS A 46 -2.88 20.28 3.67
N PRO A 47 -4.00 20.56 4.36
CA PRO A 47 -3.96 20.92 5.78
C PRO A 47 -3.25 19.86 6.63
N PHE A 48 -2.52 20.30 7.65
CA PHE A 48 -1.90 19.42 8.63
C PHE A 48 -1.75 20.08 9.99
N HIS A 49 -1.63 19.24 11.03
CA HIS A 49 -1.43 19.71 12.39
C HIS A 49 0.06 19.76 12.67
N ARG A 50 0.53 20.90 13.15
CA ARG A 50 1.91 21.08 13.59
C ARG A 50 2.04 20.63 15.03
N MET A 51 3.18 20.08 15.38
CA MET A 51 3.49 19.77 16.77
C MET A 51 4.57 20.68 17.28
N ILE A 52 4.31 21.36 18.40
CA ILE A 52 5.31 22.25 19.00
C ILE A 52 5.98 21.50 20.14
N ALA A 53 7.22 21.06 19.90
CA ALA A 53 8.10 20.52 20.93
C ALA A 53 8.85 21.65 21.63
N ILE A 54 9.25 21.40 22.88
CA ILE A 54 10.05 22.34 23.68
C ILE A 54 11.44 21.77 23.95
N LYS A 55 12.40 22.64 24.26
CA LYS A 55 13.78 22.28 24.63
C LYS A 55 13.83 21.51 25.96
N PRO A 56 14.84 20.68 26.22
CA PRO A 56 14.99 19.98 27.49
C PRO A 56 15.13 20.98 28.64
N GLN A 57 14.46 20.71 29.76
CA GLN A 57 14.45 21.60 30.92
C GLN A 57 15.45 21.15 32.00
N PRO A 58 16.09 22.09 32.71
CA PRO A 58 17.05 21.78 33.79
C PRO A 58 16.49 20.91 34.93
N ASN A 59 15.18 20.93 35.16
CA ASN A 59 14.51 20.22 36.24
C ASN A 59 13.89 18.88 35.82
N TRP A 60 14.07 18.46 34.56
CA TRP A 60 13.51 17.21 34.06
C TRP A 60 14.28 15.98 34.54
N GLY A 61 13.53 14.94 34.88
CA GLY A 61 14.04 13.60 35.10
C GLY A 61 14.21 12.85 33.78
N VAL A 62 14.55 11.57 33.91
CA VAL A 62 14.82 10.67 32.77
C VAL A 62 13.59 10.49 31.89
N ASP A 63 12.43 10.25 32.51
CA ASP A 63 11.17 10.03 31.78
C ASP A 63 10.78 11.29 31.00
N GLU A 64 10.79 12.46 31.63
CA GLU A 64 10.42 13.72 30.98
C GLU A 64 11.38 14.08 29.84
N THR A 65 12.69 13.89 30.02
CA THR A 65 13.68 14.11 28.94
C THR A 65 13.43 13.18 27.75
N MET A 66 13.14 11.90 28.00
CA MET A 66 12.91 10.93 26.92
C MET A 66 11.60 11.17 26.18
N ARG A 67 10.53 11.55 26.89
CA ARG A 67 9.26 11.94 26.25
C ARG A 67 9.40 13.26 25.49
N GLY A 68 10.14 14.23 26.03
CA GLY A 68 10.47 15.47 25.33
C GLY A 68 11.28 15.23 24.05
N LEU A 69 12.26 14.33 24.09
CA LEU A 69 13.02 13.91 22.91
C LEU A 69 12.11 13.28 21.85
N GLN A 70 11.22 12.36 22.25
CA GLN A 70 10.26 11.72 21.34
C GLN A 70 9.33 12.77 20.70
N ALA A 71 8.82 13.72 21.49
CA ALA A 71 8.05 14.84 20.97
C ALA A 71 8.88 15.69 19.98
N ALA A 72 10.16 15.94 20.26
CA ALA A 72 11.05 16.67 19.36
C ALA A 72 11.33 15.90 18.05
N MET A 73 11.42 14.57 18.07
CA MET A 73 11.49 13.73 16.86
C MET A 73 10.24 13.90 16.00
N ALA A 74 9.08 13.91 16.64
CA ALA A 74 7.80 14.03 15.98
C ALA A 74 7.47 15.45 15.50
N ALA A 75 8.14 16.47 16.05
CA ALA A 75 8.12 17.87 15.60
C ALA A 75 9.31 18.24 14.69
N TYR A 76 10.15 17.27 14.29
CA TYR A 76 11.42 17.56 13.60
C TYR A 76 11.24 18.37 12.30
N ALA A 77 10.16 18.12 11.55
CA ALA A 77 9.86 18.86 10.32
C ALA A 77 9.48 20.33 10.59
N ASP A 78 8.91 20.61 11.76
CA ASP A 78 8.47 21.95 12.16
C ASP A 78 9.65 22.81 12.62
N ASP A 79 10.54 22.25 13.45
CA ASP A 79 11.77 22.89 13.91
C ASP A 79 12.85 21.83 14.25
N PRO A 80 13.79 21.56 13.32
CA PRO A 80 14.89 20.63 13.55
C PRO A 80 15.77 21.00 14.76
N SER A 81 15.85 22.28 15.13
CA SER A 81 16.78 22.76 16.15
C SER A 81 16.42 22.29 17.56
N ILE A 82 15.13 21.98 17.80
CA ILE A 82 14.65 21.52 19.11
C ILE A 82 15.18 20.12 19.42
N LEU A 83 15.10 19.16 18.49
CA LEU A 83 15.65 17.83 18.71
C LEU A 83 17.16 17.89 19.00
N LEU A 84 17.89 18.70 18.25
CA LEU A 84 19.34 18.84 18.43
C LEU A 84 19.71 19.40 19.81
N SER A 85 18.79 20.08 20.51
CA SER A 85 19.01 20.56 21.88
C SER A 85 18.97 19.47 22.95
N TYR A 86 18.41 18.28 22.63
CA TYR A 86 18.44 17.10 23.51
C TYR A 86 19.75 16.31 23.42
N LEU A 87 20.60 16.59 22.43
CA LEU A 87 21.82 15.85 22.16
C LEU A 87 23.05 16.50 22.82
N THR A 88 24.04 15.71 23.23
CA THR A 88 25.37 16.26 23.54
C THR A 88 26.01 16.84 22.27
N PRO A 89 27.01 17.74 22.38
CA PRO A 89 27.71 18.28 21.21
C PRO A 89 28.28 17.18 20.29
N GLU A 90 28.82 16.11 20.87
CA GLU A 90 29.38 14.98 20.13
C GLU A 90 28.31 14.16 19.41
N ALA A 91 27.16 13.94 20.06
CA ALA A 91 26.03 13.25 19.46
C ALA A 91 25.43 14.07 18.31
N ARG A 92 25.25 15.38 18.53
CA ARG A 92 24.75 16.33 17.53
C ARG A 92 25.63 16.36 16.27
N ALA A 93 26.95 16.27 16.41
CA ALA A 93 27.87 16.28 15.28
C ALA A 93 27.79 15.02 14.40
N LYS A 94 27.24 13.91 14.94
CA LYS A 94 27.20 12.60 14.27
C LYS A 94 25.80 12.19 13.82
N TRP A 95 24.76 12.71 14.46
CA TRP A 95 23.39 12.29 14.21
C TRP A 95 22.84 12.88 12.90
N SER A 96 22.00 12.10 12.21
CA SER A 96 21.30 12.51 10.99
C SER A 96 19.84 12.06 11.02
N ALA A 97 18.95 12.96 10.61
CA ALA A 97 17.53 12.65 10.42
C ALA A 97 17.23 11.90 9.12
N ALA A 98 18.21 11.78 8.21
CA ALA A 98 18.04 11.16 6.90
C ALA A 98 17.94 9.61 6.96
N GLY A 99 18.13 9.01 8.14
CA GLY A 99 17.94 7.57 8.34
C GLY A 99 16.45 7.16 8.37
N PRO A 100 16.16 5.85 8.44
CA PRO A 100 14.81 5.33 8.42
C PRO A 100 13.98 5.80 9.62
N VAL A 101 12.66 5.89 9.44
CA VAL A 101 11.74 6.16 10.54
C VAL A 101 11.23 4.85 11.12
N THR A 102 11.42 4.68 12.42
CA THR A 102 10.82 3.61 13.19
C THR A 102 9.43 4.05 13.64
N VAL A 103 8.40 3.29 13.29
CA VAL A 103 7.01 3.55 13.68
C VAL A 103 6.60 2.56 14.77
N VAL A 104 6.21 3.07 15.92
CA VAL A 104 5.72 2.28 17.07
C VAL A 104 4.27 2.61 17.39
N GLU A 105 3.63 1.78 18.21
CA GLU A 105 2.31 2.10 18.77
C GLU A 105 2.36 3.39 19.61
N ASP A 106 1.20 4.01 19.80
CA ASP A 106 1.08 5.27 20.53
C ASP A 106 1.50 5.13 22.02
N ALA A 107 1.44 3.91 22.57
CA ALA A 107 1.97 3.58 23.88
C ALA A 107 3.46 3.28 23.82
N ILE A 108 4.27 4.15 24.45
CA ILE A 108 5.72 3.99 24.62
C ILE A 108 6.06 4.07 26.11
N ASP A 109 6.84 3.09 26.55
CA ASP A 109 7.38 3.00 27.91
C ASP A 109 8.83 3.48 27.96
N VAL A 110 9.14 4.35 28.92
CA VAL A 110 10.52 4.72 29.27
C VAL A 110 10.95 3.85 30.45
N VAL A 111 11.95 2.99 30.23
CA VAL A 111 12.44 2.06 31.24
C VAL A 111 13.86 2.47 31.65
N PRO A 112 14.03 3.12 32.82
CA PRO A 112 15.35 3.43 33.36
C PRO A 112 16.08 2.17 33.84
N PRO A 113 17.42 2.21 34.01
CA PRO A 113 18.17 1.08 34.52
C PRO A 113 17.88 0.85 36.02
N PRO A 114 18.15 -0.36 36.56
CA PRO A 114 17.91 -0.67 37.97
C PRO A 114 18.70 0.28 38.90
N PRO A 115 18.20 0.57 40.13
CA PRO A 115 18.80 1.55 41.05
C PRO A 115 20.24 1.26 41.52
N ARG A 116 20.88 0.17 41.09
CA ARG A 116 22.22 -0.26 41.52
C ARG A 116 23.37 0.15 40.60
N GLU A 117 23.10 0.83 39.49
CA GLU A 117 24.12 1.32 38.54
C GLU A 117 24.38 2.84 38.62
N ALA A 118 23.91 3.53 39.67
CA ALA A 118 24.00 4.99 39.81
C ALA A 118 25.43 5.55 40.06
N THR A 119 26.48 4.75 39.89
CA THR A 119 27.88 5.20 39.88
C THR A 119 28.43 5.45 38.47
N ASP A 120 27.74 5.01 37.41
CA ASP A 120 28.16 5.25 36.02
C ASP A 120 27.76 6.67 35.58
N PRO A 121 28.68 7.49 35.01
CA PRO A 121 28.32 8.79 34.43
C PRO A 121 27.33 8.70 33.25
N VAL A 122 27.13 7.50 32.68
CA VAL A 122 26.19 7.26 31.59
C VAL A 122 25.02 6.39 32.06
N LEU A 123 23.80 6.88 31.88
CA LEU A 123 22.56 6.18 32.20
C LEU A 123 21.97 5.54 30.94
N LYS A 124 21.91 4.21 30.88
CA LYS A 124 21.29 3.48 29.77
C LYS A 124 19.78 3.32 29.99
N VAL A 125 18.98 4.01 29.18
CA VAL A 125 17.52 4.08 29.28
C VAL A 125 16.90 3.43 28.05
N TRP A 126 15.89 2.59 28.23
CA TRP A 126 15.20 1.94 27.11
C TRP A 126 13.91 2.66 26.77
N LEU A 127 13.69 2.96 25.50
CA LEU A 127 12.34 3.16 24.97
C LEU A 127 11.81 1.82 24.50
N LYS A 128 10.64 1.42 24.98
CA LYS A 128 9.97 0.19 24.59
C LYS A 128 8.56 0.48 24.09
N GLY A 129 8.12 -0.31 23.14
CA GLY A 129 6.78 -0.23 22.58
C GLY A 129 6.49 -1.44 21.71
N LYS A 130 5.37 -1.40 21.00
CA LYS A 130 5.05 -2.40 19.96
C LYS A 130 5.45 -1.85 18.60
N TYR A 131 6.16 -2.64 17.81
CA TYR A 131 6.63 -2.25 16.49
C TYR A 131 5.46 -2.27 15.50
N VAL A 132 5.32 -1.22 14.69
CA VAL A 132 4.20 -1.06 13.74
C VAL A 132 4.66 -1.05 12.30
N ALA A 133 5.68 -0.24 11.98
CA ALA A 133 6.24 -0.18 10.63
C ALA A 133 7.64 0.46 10.61
N ARG A 134 8.28 0.39 9.46
CA ARG A 134 9.48 1.17 9.11
C ARG A 134 9.17 2.01 7.88
N ILE A 135 9.57 3.29 7.88
CA ILE A 135 9.64 4.10 6.66
C ILE A 135 11.09 4.19 6.24
N ASP A 136 11.38 3.73 5.04
CA ASP A 136 12.74 3.61 4.51
C ASP A 136 13.25 4.91 3.92
N GLU A 137 14.54 4.98 3.61
CA GLU A 137 15.19 6.17 3.05
C GLU A 137 14.65 6.53 1.65
N ASP A 138 14.06 5.55 0.95
CA ASP A 138 13.34 5.72 -0.30
C ASP A 138 11.82 5.99 -0.10
N ASP A 139 11.41 6.27 1.15
CA ASP A 139 10.04 6.52 1.60
C ASP A 139 9.11 5.29 1.55
N THR A 140 9.63 4.08 1.34
CA THR A 140 8.84 2.84 1.41
C THR A 140 8.31 2.62 2.83
N TYR A 141 7.00 2.42 2.98
CA TYR A 141 6.39 2.02 4.24
C TYR A 141 6.28 0.50 4.31
N THR A 142 7.04 -0.11 5.22
CA THR A 142 7.05 -1.57 5.42
C THR A 142 6.40 -1.92 6.76
N PRO A 143 5.19 -2.53 6.77
CA PRO A 143 4.59 -3.06 7.98
C PRO A 143 5.49 -4.05 8.70
N THR A 144 5.41 -4.05 10.02
CA THR A 144 6.11 -5.00 10.89
C THR A 144 5.24 -5.31 12.09
N GLY A 145 5.73 -6.16 13.00
CA GLY A 145 5.03 -6.53 14.21
C GLY A 145 5.98 -6.94 15.32
N GLY A 146 5.40 -7.21 16.49
CA GLY A 146 6.14 -7.65 17.67
C GLY A 146 6.57 -6.51 18.60
N SER A 147 7.47 -6.81 19.52
CA SER A 147 7.98 -5.84 20.49
C SER A 147 9.15 -5.06 19.89
N TRP A 148 9.21 -3.77 20.19
CA TRP A 148 10.33 -2.89 19.86
C TRP A 148 10.97 -2.39 21.15
N GLY A 149 12.29 -2.29 21.14
CA GLY A 149 13.06 -1.74 22.26
C GLY A 149 14.39 -1.19 21.78
N GLN A 150 14.69 0.05 22.15
CA GLN A 150 15.95 0.70 21.79
C GLN A 150 16.58 1.37 23.01
N PRO A 151 17.87 1.13 23.29
CA PRO A 151 18.60 1.81 24.36
C PRO A 151 19.06 3.20 23.92
N PHE A 152 19.06 4.13 24.86
CA PHE A 152 19.57 5.49 24.75
C PHE A 152 20.51 5.75 25.92
N ASP A 153 21.68 6.29 25.62
CA ASP A 153 22.68 6.62 26.62
C ASP A 153 22.52 8.08 27.03
N LEU A 154 22.12 8.35 28.27
CA LEU A 154 21.91 9.68 28.82
C LEU A 154 23.07 10.09 29.73
N VAL A 155 23.38 11.38 29.75
CA VAL A 155 24.34 11.99 30.67
C VAL A 155 23.72 13.20 31.34
N LYS A 156 24.14 13.53 32.56
CA LYS A 156 23.69 14.77 33.22
C LYS A 156 24.21 15.99 32.46
N ALA A 157 23.34 16.95 32.21
CA ALA A 157 23.73 18.21 31.59
C ALA A 157 24.41 19.14 32.63
N PRO A 158 25.37 20.00 32.23
CA PRO A 158 26.02 20.96 33.14
C PRO A 158 25.03 21.89 33.84
N GLN A 159 23.99 22.32 33.14
CA GLN A 159 22.94 23.22 33.63
C GLN A 159 21.82 22.50 34.42
N GLY A 160 21.92 21.19 34.66
CA GLY A 160 20.85 20.37 35.22
C GLY A 160 20.04 19.64 34.14
N GLY A 161 19.38 18.54 34.53
CA GLY A 161 18.65 17.65 33.63
C GLY A 161 19.57 16.65 32.90
N PHE A 162 19.08 16.11 31.79
CA PHE A 162 19.77 15.07 31.02
C PHE A 162 19.88 15.44 29.52
N LEU A 163 20.96 14.96 28.90
CA LEU A 163 21.20 14.99 27.45
C LEU A 163 21.49 13.59 26.93
N VAL A 164 21.18 13.34 25.66
CA VAL A 164 21.43 12.08 24.96
C VAL A 164 22.83 12.09 24.34
N LYS A 165 23.68 11.17 24.79
CA LYS A 165 25.07 10.99 24.36
C LYS A 165 25.19 10.21 23.04
N SER A 166 24.21 9.38 22.72
CA SER A 166 24.20 8.60 21.49
C SER A 166 22.78 8.39 21.01
N LEU A 167 22.53 8.70 19.75
CA LEU A 167 21.25 8.55 19.08
C LEU A 167 21.46 7.87 17.72
N PRO A 168 20.81 6.72 17.44
CA PRO A 168 20.82 6.13 16.10
C PRO A 168 20.25 7.09 15.04
N PRO A 169 20.69 6.99 13.78
CA PRO A 169 20.15 7.82 12.70
C PRO A 169 18.65 7.56 12.51
N GLY A 170 17.95 8.58 12.00
CA GLY A 170 16.52 8.54 11.80
C GLY A 170 15.70 8.95 13.02
N LEU A 171 14.41 8.63 12.99
CA LEU A 171 13.42 9.12 13.95
C LEU A 171 12.59 7.96 14.50
N VAL A 172 12.16 8.07 15.75
CA VAL A 172 11.20 7.15 16.37
C VAL A 172 9.88 7.90 16.53
N LEU A 173 8.87 7.50 15.75
CA LEU A 173 7.56 8.14 15.69
C LEU A 173 6.48 7.17 16.16
N THR A 174 5.46 7.68 16.84
CA THR A 174 4.24 6.90 17.09
C THR A 174 3.40 6.79 15.82
N ARG A 175 2.42 5.89 15.80
CA ARG A 175 1.43 5.80 14.72
C ARG A 175 0.67 7.13 14.58
N ALA A 176 0.33 7.79 15.68
CA ALA A 176 -0.29 9.11 15.69
C ALA A 176 0.60 10.19 15.04
N ASP A 177 1.91 10.17 15.30
CA ASP A 177 2.86 11.10 14.69
C ASP A 177 2.95 10.91 13.17
N VAL A 178 3.00 9.66 12.70
CA VAL A 178 3.00 9.35 11.26
C VAL A 178 1.68 9.78 10.61
N ARG A 179 0.52 9.47 11.21
CA ARG A 179 -0.79 9.94 10.68
C ARG A 179 -0.85 11.47 10.55
N ARG A 180 -0.21 12.19 11.48
CA ARG A 180 -0.16 13.65 11.48
C ARG A 180 0.78 14.19 10.40
N ALA A 181 2.04 13.78 10.45
CA ALA A 181 3.15 14.40 9.73
C ALA A 181 3.48 13.75 8.38
N TYR A 182 2.86 12.62 8.06
CA TYR A 182 3.08 11.89 6.82
C TYR A 182 1.77 11.63 6.07
N ARG A 183 1.88 11.38 4.77
CA ARG A 183 0.78 10.98 3.89
C ARG A 183 1.18 9.77 3.07
N PRO A 184 0.31 8.75 2.91
CA PRO A 184 0.48 7.82 1.82
C PRO A 184 0.37 8.57 0.49
N THR A 185 1.28 8.27 -0.43
CA THR A 185 1.37 8.92 -1.72
C THR A 185 1.62 7.90 -2.81
N ASN A 186 0.80 7.91 -3.85
CA ASN A 186 0.95 7.08 -5.03
C ASN A 186 1.78 7.82 -6.08
N LEU A 187 2.96 7.30 -6.40
CA LEU A 187 3.79 7.76 -7.52
C LEU A 187 3.53 6.84 -8.70
N TYR A 188 3.35 7.40 -9.88
CA TYR A 188 3.11 6.61 -11.08
C TYR A 188 4.38 6.60 -11.93
N TYR A 189 4.78 5.42 -12.38
CA TYR A 189 5.93 5.20 -13.27
C TYR A 189 5.48 4.42 -14.50
N LEU A 190 6.26 4.42 -15.58
CA LEU A 190 5.94 3.62 -16.76
C LEU A 190 6.32 2.15 -16.55
N ASN A 191 5.48 1.24 -17.05
CA ASN A 191 5.91 -0.14 -17.25
C ASN A 191 7.15 -0.15 -18.16
N ARG A 192 8.28 -0.71 -17.67
CA ARG A 192 9.54 -0.70 -18.42
C ARG A 192 9.44 -1.43 -19.76
N SER A 193 8.79 -2.60 -19.77
CA SER A 193 8.79 -3.50 -20.93
C SER A 193 7.87 -3.05 -22.06
N LEU A 194 6.69 -2.51 -21.75
CA LEU A 194 5.69 -2.14 -22.76
C LEU A 194 5.54 -0.63 -22.93
N GLN A 195 5.88 0.16 -21.91
CA GLN A 195 5.67 1.61 -21.83
C GLN A 195 4.25 2.07 -22.22
N ASP A 196 3.26 1.19 -22.12
CA ASP A 196 1.88 1.42 -22.56
C ASP A 196 0.98 1.92 -21.42
N ARG A 197 1.47 1.83 -20.18
CA ARG A 197 0.69 2.04 -18.95
C ARG A 197 1.55 2.46 -17.77
N LEU A 198 0.86 2.94 -16.75
CA LEU A 198 1.48 3.33 -15.48
C LEU A 198 1.42 2.20 -14.45
N VAL A 199 2.39 2.19 -13.56
CA VAL A 199 2.56 1.30 -12.43
C VAL A 199 2.68 2.16 -11.19
N VAL A 200 1.88 1.87 -10.18
CA VAL A 200 1.87 2.63 -8.93
C VAL A 200 2.93 2.13 -7.96
N ASP A 201 3.72 3.08 -7.46
CA ASP A 201 4.69 2.94 -6.38
C ASP A 201 4.21 3.77 -5.19
N ARG A 202 3.75 3.10 -4.14
CA ARG A 202 3.18 3.79 -2.97
C ARG A 202 4.24 3.99 -1.89
N VAL A 203 4.44 5.25 -1.54
CA VAL A 203 5.40 5.73 -0.54
C VAL A 203 4.69 6.46 0.58
N ARG A 204 5.40 6.74 1.68
CA ARG A 204 4.90 7.53 2.80
C ARG A 204 5.69 8.83 2.90
N LEU A 205 5.19 9.88 2.27
CA LEU A 205 5.86 11.18 2.21
C LEU A 205 5.60 12.03 3.43
N ARG A 206 6.67 12.65 3.93
CA ARG A 206 6.61 13.62 5.01
C ARG A 206 6.06 14.94 4.51
N LEU A 207 5.14 15.53 5.26
CA LEU A 207 4.69 16.90 5.05
C LEU A 207 5.77 17.89 5.51
N LYS A 208 6.08 18.87 4.67
CA LYS A 208 7.03 19.93 4.95
C LYS A 208 6.30 21.26 5.06
N THR A 209 6.70 22.11 6.01
CA THR A 209 6.09 23.43 6.23
C THR A 209 6.56 24.50 5.23
N THR A 210 7.63 24.22 4.48
CA THR A 210 8.32 25.19 3.63
C THR A 210 7.98 25.06 2.15
N GLU A 211 7.18 24.06 1.76
CA GLU A 211 6.83 23.78 0.37
C GLU A 211 5.41 23.21 0.26
N SER A 212 4.82 23.29 -0.93
CA SER A 212 3.54 22.65 -1.20
C SER A 212 3.68 21.13 -1.25
N PHE A 213 2.60 20.40 -0.96
CA PHE A 213 2.65 18.94 -1.06
C PHE A 213 2.84 18.47 -2.52
N ALA A 214 2.35 19.23 -3.51
CA ALA A 214 2.66 19.00 -4.92
C ALA A 214 4.17 18.97 -5.19
N GLN A 215 4.92 19.88 -4.56
CA GLN A 215 6.38 19.91 -4.66
C GLN A 215 7.00 18.69 -4.01
N THR A 216 6.57 18.30 -2.80
CA THR A 216 7.06 17.08 -2.15
C THR A 216 6.84 15.83 -3.02
N VAL A 217 5.69 15.72 -3.68
CA VAL A 217 5.36 14.61 -4.60
C VAL A 217 6.30 14.60 -5.81
N LEU A 218 6.45 15.73 -6.51
CA LEU A 218 7.29 15.78 -7.72
C LEU A 218 8.78 15.67 -7.40
N GLU A 219 9.25 16.22 -6.28
CA GLU A 219 10.62 16.04 -5.81
C GLU A 219 10.92 14.56 -5.55
N ARG A 220 9.96 13.81 -5.00
CA ARG A 220 10.11 12.36 -4.85
C ARG A 220 10.09 11.64 -6.20
N LEU A 221 9.26 12.08 -7.14
CA LEU A 221 9.14 11.48 -8.48
C LEU A 221 10.42 11.65 -9.32
N LEU A 222 11.20 12.71 -9.08
CA LEU A 222 12.53 12.93 -9.66
C LEU A 222 13.61 11.97 -9.11
N LYS A 223 13.38 11.34 -7.96
CA LYS A 223 14.28 10.33 -7.41
C LYS A 223 13.97 8.95 -8.02
N PRO A 224 14.92 7.99 -7.96
CA PRO A 224 14.66 6.61 -8.38
C PRO A 224 13.40 6.01 -7.71
N PRO A 225 12.68 5.09 -8.38
CA PRO A 225 11.58 4.35 -7.76
C PRO A 225 12.07 3.58 -6.52
N THR A 226 11.14 3.16 -5.66
CA THR A 226 11.47 2.37 -4.48
C THR A 226 12.18 1.07 -4.85
N ALA A 227 12.89 0.47 -3.89
CA ALA A 227 13.55 -0.82 -4.07
C ALA A 227 12.59 -1.92 -4.56
N THR A 228 11.28 -1.76 -4.33
CA THR A 228 10.24 -2.73 -4.73
C THR A 228 10.00 -2.75 -6.24
N LEU A 229 10.11 -1.60 -6.91
CA LEU A 229 9.89 -1.45 -8.35
C LEU A 229 11.16 -1.06 -9.11
N LYS A 230 12.30 -0.98 -8.41
CA LYS A 230 13.60 -0.79 -9.03
C LYS A 230 13.80 -1.80 -10.16
N ASP A 231 14.20 -1.30 -11.32
CA ASP A 231 14.41 -2.06 -12.54
C ASP A 231 13.18 -2.74 -13.18
N ALA A 232 12.00 -2.51 -12.62
CA ALA A 232 10.71 -2.96 -13.15
C ALA A 232 9.95 -1.85 -13.88
N VAL A 233 10.24 -0.60 -13.54
CA VAL A 233 9.60 0.59 -14.08
C VAL A 233 10.63 1.60 -14.61
N THR A 234 10.16 2.56 -15.41
CA THR A 234 10.95 3.69 -15.90
C THR A 234 10.26 5.02 -15.59
N SER A 235 11.04 6.10 -15.55
CA SER A 235 10.53 7.46 -15.41
C SER A 235 10.64 8.18 -16.75
N SER A 236 9.63 8.97 -17.11
CA SER A 236 9.69 9.91 -18.24
C SER A 236 10.42 11.19 -17.90
N LEU A 237 10.80 11.40 -16.64
CA LEU A 237 11.67 12.48 -16.17
C LEU A 237 13.13 11.99 -16.25
N PRO A 238 13.96 12.50 -17.18
CA PRO A 238 15.35 12.10 -17.29
C PRO A 238 16.18 12.50 -16.05
N GLU A 239 17.30 11.82 -15.84
CA GLU A 239 18.25 12.20 -14.80
C GLU A 239 18.76 13.64 -15.04
N GLY A 240 18.76 14.46 -14.00
CA GLY A 240 19.13 15.87 -14.07
C GLY A 240 17.97 16.83 -14.34
N THR A 241 16.74 16.35 -14.52
CA THR A 241 15.55 17.22 -14.50
C THR A 241 15.38 17.85 -13.11
N THR A 242 15.03 19.13 -13.07
CA THR A 242 14.83 19.90 -11.83
C THR A 242 13.50 20.64 -11.85
N ILE A 243 12.91 20.86 -10.68
CA ILE A 243 11.69 21.67 -10.50
C ILE A 243 12.12 23.10 -10.22
N GLU A 244 11.79 24.02 -11.12
CA GLU A 244 12.02 25.46 -10.92
C GLU A 244 10.91 26.06 -10.07
N SER A 245 9.66 25.65 -10.31
CA SER A 245 8.52 26.09 -9.50
C SER A 245 7.29 25.25 -9.75
N ILE A 246 6.43 25.16 -8.75
CA ILE A 246 5.05 24.68 -8.89
C ILE A 246 4.12 25.76 -8.36
N ARG A 247 3.16 26.18 -9.17
CA ARG A 247 2.26 27.29 -8.83
C ARG A 247 0.83 26.93 -9.21
N SER A 248 -0.12 27.43 -8.44
CA SER A 248 -1.51 27.47 -8.91
C SER A 248 -1.66 28.59 -9.92
N GLY A 249 -2.29 28.29 -11.04
CA GLY A 249 -2.72 29.29 -12.00
C GLY A 249 -3.85 30.15 -11.43
N GLU A 250 -4.10 31.27 -12.10
CA GLU A 250 -5.20 32.18 -11.77
C GLU A 250 -6.54 31.43 -11.72
N GLY A 251 -7.34 31.65 -10.67
CA GLY A 251 -8.60 30.95 -10.43
C GLY A 251 -8.48 29.54 -9.83
N GLY A 252 -7.27 29.00 -9.65
CA GLY A 252 -7.05 27.71 -8.98
C GLY A 252 -7.42 26.46 -9.80
N GLU A 253 -7.87 26.63 -11.05
CA GLU A 253 -8.26 25.54 -11.96
C GLU A 253 -7.07 24.92 -12.71
N ARG A 254 -5.89 25.55 -12.63
CA ARG A 254 -4.67 25.13 -13.29
C ARG A 254 -3.53 24.96 -12.29
N VAL A 255 -2.69 23.95 -12.50
CA VAL A 255 -1.41 23.76 -11.83
C VAL A 255 -0.30 23.94 -12.87
N VAL A 256 0.60 24.87 -12.64
CA VAL A 256 1.74 25.13 -13.52
C VAL A 256 2.99 24.51 -12.88
N VAL A 257 3.58 23.53 -13.57
CA VAL A 257 4.81 22.83 -13.18
C VAL A 257 5.91 23.29 -14.13
N ASN A 258 6.82 24.14 -13.65
CA ASN A 258 7.97 24.59 -14.44
C ASN A 258 9.19 23.71 -14.14
N LEU A 259 9.68 23.03 -15.16
CA LEU A 259 10.83 22.15 -15.11
C LEU A 259 12.01 22.78 -15.84
N SER A 260 13.22 22.37 -15.46
CA SER A 260 14.47 22.67 -16.17
C SER A 260 15.32 21.41 -16.33
N GLY A 261 16.40 21.50 -17.08
CA GLY A 261 17.26 20.36 -17.41
C GLY A 261 16.79 19.57 -18.63
N PRO A 262 17.25 18.31 -18.81
CA PRO A 262 16.90 17.49 -19.96
C PRO A 262 15.41 17.10 -19.94
N LEU A 263 14.74 17.29 -21.07
CA LEU A 263 13.37 16.83 -21.32
C LEU A 263 13.31 16.24 -22.74
N ASP A 264 12.64 15.11 -22.90
CA ASP A 264 12.52 14.42 -24.19
C ASP A 264 11.15 14.65 -24.83
N LEU A 265 11.15 15.26 -26.03
CA LEU A 265 9.93 15.54 -26.78
C LEU A 265 9.15 14.27 -27.18
N SER A 266 9.86 13.14 -27.37
CA SER A 266 9.22 11.88 -27.78
C SER A 266 8.43 11.24 -26.64
N SER A 267 8.76 11.59 -25.39
CA SER A 267 8.14 11.07 -24.17
C SER A 267 7.08 12.02 -23.58
N ARG A 268 6.59 13.01 -24.34
CA ARG A 268 5.66 14.05 -23.85
C ARG A 268 4.37 13.50 -23.25
N ASP A 269 3.74 12.52 -23.91
CA ASP A 269 2.48 11.95 -23.43
C ASP A 269 2.68 11.14 -22.16
N ALA A 270 3.79 10.39 -22.08
CA ALA A 270 4.17 9.63 -20.91
C ALA A 270 4.55 10.53 -19.73
N LEU A 271 5.35 11.59 -19.95
CA LEU A 271 5.67 12.61 -18.95
C LEU A 271 4.42 13.29 -18.41
N ARG A 272 3.52 13.69 -19.31
CA ARG A 272 2.23 14.30 -18.97
C ARG A 272 1.41 13.38 -18.08
N ALA A 273 1.29 12.10 -18.45
CA ALA A 273 0.57 11.11 -17.68
C ALA A 273 1.22 10.87 -16.31
N GLN A 274 2.53 10.65 -16.27
CA GLN A 274 3.29 10.39 -15.05
C GLN A 274 3.07 11.48 -13.99
N ILE A 275 3.19 12.75 -14.40
CA ILE A 275 2.94 13.91 -13.53
C ILE A 275 1.45 14.01 -13.17
N LYS A 276 0.54 13.88 -14.16
CA LYS A 276 -0.90 13.99 -13.94
C LYS A 276 -1.42 12.99 -12.92
N TYR A 277 -1.12 11.71 -13.08
CA TYR A 277 -1.59 10.67 -12.18
C TYR A 277 -0.96 10.80 -10.79
N SER A 278 0.34 11.13 -10.70
CA SER A 278 1.02 11.35 -9.41
C SER A 278 0.46 12.55 -8.64
N LEU A 279 -0.10 13.58 -9.28
CA LEU A 279 -0.74 14.69 -8.59
C LEU A 279 -2.25 14.47 -8.35
N ASN A 280 -2.96 13.87 -9.31
CA ASN A 280 -4.42 13.73 -9.26
C ASN A 280 -4.86 12.64 -8.28
N MET A 281 -4.20 11.47 -8.31
CA MET A 281 -4.59 10.32 -7.48
C MET A 281 -4.23 10.52 -5.99
N ASN A 282 -3.47 11.57 -5.69
CA ASN A 282 -3.19 12.01 -4.32
C ASN A 282 -4.05 13.20 -3.88
N ASP A 283 -5.14 13.51 -4.59
CA ASP A 283 -6.01 14.69 -4.38
C ASP A 283 -5.25 16.02 -4.28
N VAL A 284 -4.13 16.18 -5.00
CA VAL A 284 -3.33 17.42 -5.00
C VAL A 284 -3.75 18.35 -6.14
N ALA A 285 -3.96 17.77 -7.33
CA ALA A 285 -4.40 18.49 -8.53
C ALA A 285 -5.70 17.94 -9.14
N LYS A 286 -6.47 17.17 -8.35
CA LYS A 286 -7.68 16.48 -8.83
C LYS A 286 -8.67 17.45 -9.49
N GLY A 287 -9.08 17.11 -10.70
CA GLY A 287 -9.99 17.92 -11.51
C GLY A 287 -9.38 19.22 -12.06
N ARG A 288 -8.05 19.40 -11.99
CA ARG A 288 -7.35 20.58 -12.51
C ARG A 288 -6.58 20.25 -13.78
N THR A 289 -6.39 21.28 -14.61
CA THR A 289 -5.47 21.21 -15.75
C THR A 289 -4.03 21.35 -15.23
N ILE A 290 -3.12 20.51 -15.70
CA ILE A 290 -1.70 20.57 -15.35
C ILE A 290 -0.93 21.05 -16.57
N GLU A 291 -0.42 22.28 -16.51
CA GLU A 291 0.47 22.84 -17.52
C GLU A 291 1.92 22.56 -17.12
N ILE A 292 2.66 21.88 -17.98
CA ILE A 292 4.08 21.61 -17.80
C ILE A 292 4.84 22.60 -18.68
N GLN A 293 5.77 23.33 -18.08
CA GLN A 293 6.66 24.29 -18.73
C GLN A 293 8.11 23.80 -18.68
N ALA A 294 8.91 24.22 -19.66
CA ALA A 294 10.34 23.99 -19.73
C ALA A 294 11.07 25.34 -19.76
N ASN A 295 11.83 25.66 -18.71
CA ASN A 295 12.51 26.95 -18.55
C ASN A 295 11.56 28.16 -18.70
N GLY A 296 10.33 28.03 -18.20
CA GLY A 296 9.28 29.07 -18.26
C GLY A 296 8.45 29.09 -19.54
N GLU A 297 8.80 28.30 -20.57
CA GLU A 297 8.04 28.20 -21.82
C GLU A 297 7.07 27.00 -21.80
N PRO A 298 5.85 27.12 -22.34
CA PRO A 298 4.91 26.00 -22.42
C PRO A 298 5.49 24.77 -23.13
N TYR A 299 5.38 23.60 -22.51
CA TYR A 299 5.93 22.35 -23.03
C TYR A 299 4.85 21.32 -23.40
N THR A 300 3.96 20.99 -22.47
CA THR A 300 2.78 20.13 -22.69
C THR A 300 1.73 20.39 -21.62
N THR A 301 0.47 20.00 -21.86
CA THR A 301 -0.64 20.25 -20.92
C THR A 301 -1.49 19.00 -20.75
N ALA A 302 -1.69 18.59 -19.50
CA ALA A 302 -2.62 17.55 -19.06
C ALA A 302 -3.97 18.17 -18.72
N LEU A 303 -4.99 17.86 -19.52
CA LEU A 303 -6.34 18.34 -19.27
C LEU A 303 -6.99 17.57 -18.10
N ALA A 304 -7.81 18.27 -17.34
CA ALA A 304 -8.48 17.76 -16.14
C ALA A 304 -9.33 16.50 -16.40
N ASN A 305 -10.14 16.53 -17.46
CA ASN A 305 -11.22 15.55 -17.72
C ASN A 305 -11.01 14.76 -19.01
N THR A 306 -9.76 14.48 -19.38
CA THR A 306 -9.48 13.58 -20.50
C THR A 306 -9.33 12.15 -20.00
N ASP A 307 -10.13 11.26 -20.57
CA ASP A 307 -9.98 9.80 -20.44
C ASP A 307 -8.67 9.38 -21.11
N GLU A 308 -7.64 9.18 -20.30
CA GLU A 308 -6.38 8.63 -20.76
C GLU A 308 -6.35 7.12 -20.46
N THR A 309 -5.84 6.32 -21.39
CA THR A 309 -5.85 4.86 -21.30
C THR A 309 -4.71 4.26 -20.46
N TRP A 310 -3.96 5.09 -19.73
CA TRP A 310 -2.76 4.68 -19.00
C TRP A 310 -3.04 3.72 -17.84
N LEU A 311 -4.25 3.78 -17.26
CA LEU A 311 -4.76 2.85 -16.25
C LEU A 311 -5.95 2.04 -16.80
N ASP A 312 -6.06 1.86 -18.12
CA ASP A 312 -7.20 1.16 -18.71
C ASP A 312 -7.20 -0.33 -18.34
N ASP A 313 -8.24 -0.69 -17.59
CA ASP A 313 -8.59 -2.04 -17.18
C ASP A 313 -9.52 -2.76 -18.17
N SER A 314 -9.27 -2.64 -19.48
CA SER A 314 -10.01 -3.36 -20.53
C SER A 314 -10.17 -4.87 -20.27
N GLY A 315 -11.22 -5.47 -20.86
CA GLY A 315 -11.63 -6.85 -20.57
C GLY A 315 -12.51 -6.95 -19.33
N LYS A 316 -13.61 -6.16 -19.29
CA LYS A 316 -14.56 -6.10 -18.16
C LYS A 316 -15.53 -7.28 -18.08
N THR A 317 -15.47 -8.19 -19.05
CA THR A 317 -16.30 -9.39 -19.09
C THR A 317 -15.96 -10.27 -17.89
N ALA A 318 -16.96 -10.52 -17.06
CA ALA A 318 -16.86 -11.47 -15.97
C ALA A 318 -17.15 -12.88 -16.50
N TYR A 319 -16.33 -13.84 -16.10
CA TYR A 319 -16.54 -15.24 -16.41
C TYR A 319 -16.69 -16.06 -15.13
N TYR A 320 -17.25 -17.26 -15.27
CA TYR A 320 -17.28 -18.26 -14.22
C TYR A 320 -17.10 -19.65 -14.81
N VAL A 321 -16.55 -20.56 -14.00
CA VAL A 321 -16.28 -21.95 -14.41
C VAL A 321 -17.14 -22.90 -13.61
N THR A 322 -17.94 -23.70 -14.30
CA THR A 322 -18.73 -24.77 -13.70
C THR A 322 -18.58 -26.04 -14.52
N LYS A 323 -18.33 -27.18 -13.86
CA LYS A 323 -18.16 -28.50 -14.51
C LYS A 323 -17.13 -28.49 -15.65
N GLY A 324 -16.06 -27.71 -15.49
CA GLY A 324 -14.97 -27.57 -16.47
C GLY A 324 -15.29 -26.74 -17.70
N ALA A 325 -16.49 -26.14 -17.80
CA ALA A 325 -16.88 -25.23 -18.88
C ALA A 325 -16.80 -23.77 -18.42
N ILE A 326 -16.32 -22.87 -19.29
CA ILE A 326 -16.32 -21.44 -19.05
C ILE A 326 -17.60 -20.81 -19.58
N HIS A 327 -18.20 -19.99 -18.73
CA HIS A 327 -19.38 -19.19 -19.02
C HIS A 327 -19.06 -17.71 -18.85
N TYR A 328 -19.75 -16.84 -19.59
CA TYR A 328 -19.73 -15.41 -19.33
C TYR A 328 -20.95 -15.00 -18.52
N LEU A 329 -20.74 -14.02 -17.64
CA LEU A 329 -21.78 -13.44 -16.82
C LEU A 329 -22.38 -12.21 -17.52
N SER A 330 -23.70 -12.13 -17.56
CA SER A 330 -24.43 -10.93 -17.98
C SER A 330 -24.66 -9.99 -16.78
N LYS A 331 -25.31 -8.84 -17.01
CA LYS A 331 -25.65 -7.91 -15.91
C LYS A 331 -26.59 -8.55 -14.88
N ASP A 332 -27.53 -9.36 -15.35
CA ASP A 332 -28.66 -9.88 -14.56
C ASP A 332 -28.46 -11.33 -14.11
N GLY A 333 -27.28 -11.93 -14.37
CA GLY A 333 -26.98 -13.33 -14.01
C GLY A 333 -26.28 -14.10 -15.13
N PRO A 334 -26.49 -15.42 -15.27
CA PRO A 334 -25.87 -16.23 -16.32
C PRO A 334 -26.09 -15.65 -17.72
N GLY A 335 -25.02 -15.44 -18.50
CA GLY A 335 -25.12 -15.00 -19.89
C GLY A 335 -25.16 -16.17 -20.88
N GLY A 336 -24.15 -17.02 -20.85
CA GLY A 336 -24.04 -18.19 -21.72
C GLY A 336 -22.67 -18.86 -21.62
N VAL A 337 -22.42 -19.88 -22.45
CA VAL A 337 -21.12 -20.53 -22.59
C VAL A 337 -20.21 -19.75 -23.55
N VAL A 338 -18.90 -19.75 -23.31
CA VAL A 338 -17.95 -19.20 -24.27
C VAL A 338 -17.83 -20.09 -25.51
N ALA A 339 -17.35 -19.55 -26.62
CA ALA A 339 -17.23 -20.32 -27.86
C ALA A 339 -16.08 -21.34 -27.82
N GLY A 340 -16.26 -22.44 -28.55
CA GLY A 340 -15.24 -23.48 -28.74
C GLY A 340 -15.07 -24.42 -27.55
N ALA A 341 -13.98 -25.19 -27.56
CA ALA A 341 -13.71 -26.23 -26.56
C ALA A 341 -13.61 -25.73 -25.10
N ALA A 342 -13.46 -24.41 -24.88
CA ALA A 342 -13.45 -23.82 -23.55
C ALA A 342 -14.86 -23.69 -22.92
N GLY A 343 -15.92 -23.69 -23.73
CA GLY A 343 -17.31 -23.67 -23.25
C GLY A 343 -17.93 -25.06 -23.08
N GLU A 344 -17.20 -26.13 -23.42
CA GLU A 344 -17.67 -27.50 -23.31
C GLU A 344 -17.36 -28.08 -21.92
N GLN A 345 -18.30 -28.84 -21.35
CA GLN A 345 -18.07 -29.53 -20.07
C GLN A 345 -16.94 -30.54 -20.20
N ARG A 346 -16.02 -30.54 -19.24
CA ARG A 346 -14.82 -31.36 -19.31
C ARG A 346 -14.22 -31.66 -17.95
N ASP A 347 -14.09 -32.94 -17.65
CA ASP A 347 -13.41 -33.39 -16.44
C ASP A 347 -11.89 -33.27 -16.57
N GLY A 348 -11.21 -33.08 -15.43
CA GLY A 348 -9.75 -33.03 -15.35
C GLY A 348 -9.13 -31.69 -15.73
N TYR A 349 -9.93 -30.65 -15.95
CA TYR A 349 -9.49 -29.27 -16.19
C TYR A 349 -9.83 -28.40 -14.97
N SER A 350 -8.86 -27.64 -14.47
CA SER A 350 -9.04 -26.75 -13.32
C SER A 350 -8.18 -25.49 -13.44
N ASP A 351 -8.36 -24.57 -12.50
CA ASP A 351 -7.50 -23.38 -12.35
C ASP A 351 -7.38 -22.57 -13.65
N PHE A 352 -8.52 -22.20 -14.22
CA PHE A 352 -8.58 -21.51 -15.50
C PHE A 352 -8.05 -20.07 -15.42
N ALA A 353 -7.50 -19.57 -16.52
CA ALA A 353 -7.11 -18.18 -16.71
C ALA A 353 -7.47 -17.72 -18.13
N VAL A 354 -7.99 -16.51 -18.27
CA VAL A 354 -8.40 -15.94 -19.56
C VAL A 354 -7.44 -14.80 -19.92
N SER A 355 -6.96 -14.75 -21.17
CA SER A 355 -6.10 -13.66 -21.64
C SER A 355 -6.90 -12.37 -21.81
N LYS A 356 -6.19 -11.25 -22.00
CA LYS A 356 -6.84 -10.06 -22.57
C LYS A 356 -7.42 -10.40 -23.95
N GLU A 357 -8.52 -9.77 -24.30
CA GLU A 357 -9.06 -9.83 -25.66
C GLU A 357 -8.15 -9.08 -26.63
N GLU A 358 -7.78 -9.75 -27.72
CA GLU A 358 -6.98 -9.19 -28.80
C GLU A 358 -7.64 -9.53 -30.14
N ASN A 359 -7.90 -8.51 -30.96
CA ASN A 359 -8.55 -8.66 -32.27
C ASN A 359 -9.87 -9.46 -32.22
N GLY A 360 -10.66 -9.29 -31.15
CA GLY A 360 -11.94 -9.97 -30.96
C GLY A 360 -11.85 -11.39 -30.41
N ASN A 361 -10.65 -11.88 -30.04
CA ASN A 361 -10.45 -13.24 -29.54
C ASN A 361 -9.73 -13.23 -28.18
N SER A 362 -10.11 -14.15 -27.31
CA SER A 362 -9.40 -14.42 -26.05
C SER A 362 -8.86 -15.86 -26.04
N LEU A 363 -7.73 -16.07 -25.38
CA LEU A 363 -7.19 -17.38 -25.07
C LEU A 363 -7.59 -17.79 -23.64
N VAL A 364 -7.76 -19.09 -23.45
CA VAL A 364 -8.03 -19.71 -22.17
C VAL A 364 -6.90 -20.67 -21.87
N ALA A 365 -6.31 -20.58 -20.69
CA ALA A 365 -5.42 -21.59 -20.15
C ALA A 365 -6.11 -22.36 -19.01
N ALA A 366 -5.77 -23.63 -18.87
CA ALA A 366 -6.25 -24.48 -17.79
C ALA A 366 -5.16 -25.48 -17.39
N LYS A 367 -5.14 -25.83 -16.11
CA LYS A 367 -4.33 -26.94 -15.61
C LYS A 367 -5.04 -28.26 -15.87
N THR A 368 -4.30 -29.24 -16.36
CA THR A 368 -4.76 -30.62 -16.63
C THR A 368 -3.94 -31.62 -15.83
N SER A 369 -4.28 -32.91 -15.85
CA SER A 369 -3.42 -33.93 -15.23
C SER A 369 -2.01 -34.01 -15.82
N THR A 370 -1.85 -33.57 -17.08
CA THR A 370 -0.63 -33.68 -17.90
C THR A 370 0.09 -32.36 -18.15
N GLY A 371 -0.38 -31.25 -17.57
CA GLY A 371 0.33 -29.98 -17.56
C GLY A 371 -0.59 -28.77 -17.68
N ILE A 372 -0.25 -27.82 -18.55
CA ILE A 372 -1.06 -26.64 -18.86
C ILE A 372 -1.49 -26.70 -20.32
N SER A 373 -2.79 -26.57 -20.56
CA SER A 373 -3.39 -26.52 -21.89
C SER A 373 -3.99 -25.17 -22.20
N VAL A 374 -3.97 -24.78 -23.47
CA VAL A 374 -4.54 -23.53 -23.98
C VAL A 374 -5.57 -23.81 -25.08
N ALA A 375 -6.64 -23.02 -25.14
CA ALA A 375 -7.61 -23.00 -26.23
C ALA A 375 -8.03 -21.56 -26.55
N ALA A 376 -8.33 -21.28 -27.82
CA ALA A 376 -8.95 -20.01 -28.21
C ALA A 376 -10.48 -20.06 -27.99
N MET A 377 -11.06 -18.95 -27.52
CA MET A 377 -12.51 -18.77 -27.36
C MET A 377 -13.19 -18.51 -28.72
N VAL A 378 -13.09 -19.44 -29.65
CA VAL A 378 -13.67 -19.37 -30.99
C VAL A 378 -14.33 -20.70 -31.35
N PRO A 379 -15.35 -20.76 -32.22
CA PRO A 379 -16.11 -21.99 -32.49
C PRO A 379 -15.28 -23.22 -32.86
N GLN A 380 -14.12 -23.04 -33.50
CA GLN A 380 -13.22 -24.13 -33.91
C GLN A 380 -11.98 -24.27 -33.01
N GLY A 381 -11.95 -23.56 -31.88
CA GLY A 381 -10.86 -23.62 -30.91
C GLY A 381 -10.75 -25.01 -30.28
N ARG A 382 -9.53 -25.51 -30.13
CA ARG A 382 -9.22 -26.81 -29.54
C ARG A 382 -8.20 -26.63 -28.43
N TRP A 383 -8.32 -27.47 -27.40
CA TRP A 383 -7.30 -27.56 -26.35
C TRP A 383 -6.00 -28.12 -26.92
N GLN A 384 -4.91 -27.44 -26.62
CA GLN A 384 -3.54 -27.84 -26.96
C GLN A 384 -2.71 -27.78 -25.68
N GLU A 385 -1.98 -28.85 -25.38
CA GLU A 385 -1.05 -28.85 -24.26
C GLU A 385 0.21 -28.08 -24.65
N VAL A 386 0.54 -27.04 -23.89
CA VAL A 386 1.63 -26.10 -24.21
C VAL A 386 2.78 -26.18 -23.20
N ILE A 387 2.50 -26.69 -22.00
CA ILE A 387 3.49 -26.99 -20.97
C ILE A 387 3.21 -28.41 -20.49
N HIS A 388 4.18 -29.32 -20.64
CA HIS A 388 4.06 -30.73 -20.28
C HIS A 388 4.58 -31.00 -18.86
N GLY A 389 3.91 -31.85 -18.10
CA GLY A 389 4.33 -32.26 -16.76
C GLY A 389 3.20 -32.93 -15.99
N LYS A 390 3.28 -33.01 -14.66
CA LYS A 390 2.09 -33.33 -13.86
C LYS A 390 1.43 -32.03 -13.47
N GLY A 391 0.14 -31.85 -13.75
CA GLY A 391 -0.58 -30.62 -13.42
C GLY A 391 -0.35 -30.14 -11.99
N ALA A 392 -0.44 -31.06 -11.03
CA ALA A 392 -0.26 -30.78 -9.60
C ALA A 392 1.12 -30.18 -9.22
N ASP A 393 2.12 -30.35 -10.08
CA ASP A 393 3.45 -29.77 -9.91
C ASP A 393 3.49 -28.30 -10.37
N PHE A 394 2.47 -27.79 -11.06
CA PHE A 394 2.38 -26.40 -11.51
C PHE A 394 1.44 -25.57 -10.63
N THR A 395 1.79 -24.30 -10.42
CA THR A 395 0.82 -23.31 -9.97
C THR A 395 -0.28 -23.11 -11.03
N ALA A 396 -1.41 -22.54 -10.62
CA ALA A 396 -2.44 -22.13 -11.56
C ALA A 396 -1.86 -21.16 -12.63
N PRO A 397 -2.20 -21.29 -13.91
CA PRO A 397 -1.74 -20.37 -14.96
C PRO A 397 -2.17 -18.92 -14.71
N THR A 398 -1.41 -17.97 -15.25
CA THR A 398 -1.72 -16.53 -15.25
C THR A 398 -1.28 -15.92 -16.58
N TRP A 399 -2.08 -15.03 -17.16
CA TRP A 399 -1.71 -14.35 -18.41
C TRP A 399 -1.06 -13.00 -18.10
N HIS A 400 0.05 -12.72 -18.78
CA HIS A 400 0.63 -11.39 -18.82
C HIS A 400 -0.01 -10.59 -19.97
N ARG A 401 0.08 -9.26 -19.92
CA ARG A 401 -0.61 -8.38 -20.88
C ARG A 401 -0.05 -8.43 -22.30
N ASP A 402 1.20 -8.84 -22.45
CA ASP A 402 1.84 -9.11 -23.74
C ASP A 402 1.29 -10.38 -24.44
N GLY A 403 0.32 -11.07 -23.83
CA GLY A 403 -0.27 -12.30 -24.36
C GLY A 403 0.51 -13.56 -23.97
N SER A 404 1.59 -13.46 -23.19
CA SER A 404 2.31 -14.63 -22.70
C SER A 404 1.64 -15.26 -21.47
N LEU A 405 1.71 -16.58 -21.39
CA LEU A 405 1.20 -17.42 -20.31
C LEU A 405 2.32 -17.76 -19.33
N TRP A 406 2.04 -17.70 -18.04
CA TRP A 406 3.02 -17.96 -17.00
C TRP A 406 2.53 -18.99 -16.01
N THR A 407 3.45 -19.81 -15.51
CA THR A 407 3.24 -20.71 -14.38
C THR A 407 4.56 -21.03 -13.68
N TYR A 408 4.52 -21.41 -12.41
CA TYR A 408 5.67 -21.89 -11.66
C TYR A 408 5.64 -23.42 -11.55
N ASP A 409 6.70 -24.06 -12.01
CA ASP A 409 6.99 -25.47 -11.80
C ASP A 409 7.57 -25.66 -10.39
N ARG A 410 6.72 -26.13 -9.48
CA ARG A 410 7.04 -26.34 -8.06
C ARG A 410 8.02 -27.49 -7.85
N LYS A 411 8.01 -28.48 -8.75
CA LYS A 411 8.87 -29.65 -8.65
C LYS A 411 10.31 -29.32 -9.04
N ASN A 412 10.50 -28.56 -10.10
CA ASN A 412 11.82 -28.16 -10.59
C ASN A 412 12.26 -26.78 -10.06
N SER A 413 11.38 -26.07 -9.36
CA SER A 413 11.60 -24.71 -8.83
C SER A 413 11.91 -23.67 -9.92
N VAL A 414 11.18 -23.73 -11.03
CA VAL A 414 11.40 -22.89 -12.21
C VAL A 414 10.14 -22.10 -12.56
N LEU A 415 10.30 -20.79 -12.82
CA LEU A 415 9.25 -19.97 -13.42
C LEU A 415 9.26 -20.19 -14.94
N LEU A 416 8.11 -20.49 -15.52
CA LEU A 416 7.95 -20.76 -16.95
C LEU A 416 7.11 -19.68 -17.60
N ARG A 417 7.57 -19.19 -18.76
CA ARG A 417 6.86 -18.29 -19.67
C ARG A 417 6.59 -19.02 -20.98
N TYR A 418 5.37 -18.95 -21.50
CA TYR A 418 4.99 -19.47 -22.80
C TYR A 418 4.38 -18.35 -23.62
N ASP A 419 4.96 -18.07 -24.78
CA ASP A 419 4.44 -17.07 -25.72
C ASP A 419 3.71 -17.79 -26.87
N PRO A 420 2.36 -17.72 -26.94
CA PRO A 420 1.58 -18.38 -27.99
C PRO A 420 1.96 -17.94 -29.42
N SER A 421 2.49 -16.71 -29.58
CA SER A 421 2.87 -16.17 -30.88
C SER A 421 4.24 -16.65 -31.37
N SER A 422 5.08 -17.14 -30.45
CA SER A 422 6.48 -17.49 -30.73
C SER A 422 6.65 -18.78 -31.53
N GLY A 423 5.67 -19.69 -31.48
CA GLY A 423 5.77 -21.05 -32.02
C GLY A 423 6.77 -21.96 -31.27
N ARG A 424 7.33 -21.51 -30.14
CA ARG A 424 8.27 -22.27 -29.31
C ARG A 424 7.57 -22.82 -28.06
N GLY A 425 8.18 -23.80 -27.41
CA GLY A 425 7.74 -24.28 -26.10
C GLY A 425 8.01 -23.24 -25.00
N ALA A 426 7.53 -23.51 -23.79
CA ALA A 426 7.77 -22.65 -22.65
C ALA A 426 9.27 -22.51 -22.32
N GLU A 427 9.68 -21.30 -21.98
CA GLU A 427 11.04 -20.94 -21.62
C GLU A 427 11.15 -20.66 -20.11
N PRO A 428 12.29 -21.04 -19.48
CA PRO A 428 12.54 -20.71 -18.08
C PRO A 428 12.82 -19.21 -17.94
N VAL A 429 12.32 -18.63 -16.86
CA VAL A 429 12.59 -17.25 -16.46
C VAL A 429 13.29 -17.24 -15.11
N GLU A 430 14.33 -16.42 -14.98
CA GLU A 430 15.07 -16.32 -13.74
C GLU A 430 14.18 -15.78 -12.61
N ALA A 431 14.16 -16.49 -11.48
CA ALA A 431 13.43 -16.09 -10.28
C ALA A 431 14.24 -16.41 -9.02
N PRO A 432 15.44 -15.82 -8.85
CA PRO A 432 16.39 -16.22 -7.81
C PRO A 432 15.81 -16.07 -6.39
N ASN A 433 14.94 -15.09 -6.16
CA ASN A 433 14.31 -14.88 -4.86
C ASN A 433 13.26 -15.96 -4.49
N LEU A 434 12.84 -16.80 -5.44
CA LEU A 434 11.92 -17.91 -5.18
C LEU A 434 12.63 -19.23 -4.86
N ALA A 435 13.95 -19.30 -5.03
CA ALA A 435 14.70 -20.52 -4.80
C ALA A 435 14.54 -21.02 -3.35
N GLY A 436 14.12 -22.27 -3.20
CA GLY A 436 13.90 -22.91 -1.90
C GLY A 436 12.59 -22.54 -1.18
N LEU A 437 11.76 -21.68 -1.76
CA LEU A 437 10.43 -21.37 -1.22
C LEU A 437 9.39 -22.38 -1.73
N ASP A 438 8.46 -22.81 -0.87
CA ASP A 438 7.29 -23.59 -1.29
C ASP A 438 6.26 -22.68 -1.96
N VAL A 439 6.50 -22.32 -3.22
CA VAL A 439 5.56 -21.50 -4.00
C VAL A 439 4.31 -22.31 -4.29
N THR A 440 3.17 -21.82 -3.84
CA THR A 440 1.86 -22.50 -3.96
C THR A 440 0.89 -21.76 -4.88
N ARG A 441 1.09 -20.46 -5.09
CA ARG A 441 0.31 -19.64 -6.04
C ARG A 441 1.17 -18.51 -6.61
N LEU A 442 0.94 -18.17 -7.87
CA LEU A 442 1.57 -17.03 -8.54
C LEU A 442 0.53 -16.34 -9.43
N ARG A 443 0.42 -15.01 -9.34
CA ARG A 443 -0.45 -14.20 -10.22
C ARG A 443 0.23 -12.90 -10.61
N ILE A 444 0.23 -12.61 -11.89
CA ILE A 444 0.71 -11.35 -12.43
C ILE A 444 -0.41 -10.31 -12.26
N ALA A 445 -0.06 -9.12 -11.79
CA ALA A 445 -0.97 -7.99 -11.70
C ALA A 445 -1.33 -7.49 -13.09
N ARG A 446 -2.50 -6.85 -13.22
CA ARG A 446 -2.94 -6.34 -14.53
C ARG A 446 -1.98 -5.33 -15.10
N ASP A 447 -1.23 -4.59 -14.29
CA ASP A 447 -0.18 -3.65 -14.70
C ASP A 447 1.01 -4.29 -15.47
N GLY A 448 1.10 -5.62 -15.49
CA GLY A 448 2.13 -6.38 -16.20
C GLY A 448 3.51 -6.30 -15.53
N VAL A 449 3.61 -5.79 -14.32
CA VAL A 449 4.88 -5.63 -13.61
C VAL A 449 4.86 -6.40 -12.30
N ARG A 450 3.86 -6.14 -11.44
CA ARG A 450 3.84 -6.75 -10.10
C ARG A 450 3.35 -8.18 -10.17
N VAL A 451 3.89 -9.00 -9.27
CA VAL A 451 3.54 -10.42 -9.17
C VAL A 451 3.27 -10.75 -7.71
N MET A 452 2.08 -11.28 -7.45
CA MET A 452 1.74 -11.87 -6.17
C MET A 452 2.22 -13.31 -6.14
N VAL A 453 2.93 -13.67 -5.07
CA VAL A 453 3.41 -15.01 -4.81
C VAL A 453 2.91 -15.46 -3.44
N MET A 454 2.24 -16.60 -3.39
CA MET A 454 1.91 -17.27 -2.13
C MET A 454 2.96 -18.34 -1.85
N THR A 455 3.49 -18.35 -0.64
CA THR A 455 4.45 -19.37 -0.19
C THR A 455 3.91 -20.11 1.03
N GLY A 456 4.01 -21.44 1.01
CA GLY A 456 3.38 -22.30 1.99
C GLY A 456 1.87 -22.09 2.03
N ARG A 457 1.32 -21.98 3.25
CA ARG A 457 -0.13 -21.90 3.51
C ARG A 457 -0.62 -20.56 4.08
N ASN A 458 0.30 -19.65 4.44
CA ASN A 458 -0.01 -18.48 5.27
C ASN A 458 0.70 -17.19 4.84
N THR A 459 1.59 -17.22 3.84
CA THR A 459 2.40 -16.05 3.48
C THR A 459 2.09 -15.57 2.07
N VAL A 460 1.83 -14.27 1.94
CA VAL A 460 1.71 -13.56 0.66
C VAL A 460 2.90 -12.62 0.50
N GLN A 461 3.51 -12.67 -0.66
CA GLN A 461 4.65 -11.86 -1.04
C GLN A 461 4.34 -11.12 -2.35
N ILE A 462 4.99 -9.98 -2.54
CA ILE A 462 4.95 -9.20 -3.77
C ILE A 462 6.34 -9.18 -4.37
N SER A 463 6.40 -9.36 -5.68
CA SER A 463 7.61 -9.33 -6.50
C SER A 463 7.33 -8.44 -7.73
N ALA A 464 8.36 -8.15 -8.52
CA ALA A 464 8.22 -7.41 -9.77
C ALA A 464 8.99 -8.10 -10.91
N LEU A 465 8.41 -8.11 -12.10
CA LEU A 465 9.11 -8.43 -13.34
C LEU A 465 10.06 -7.28 -13.67
N THR A 466 11.35 -7.59 -13.77
CA THR A 466 12.42 -6.64 -14.05
C THR A 466 13.13 -7.02 -15.34
N GLY A 467 13.79 -6.06 -15.98
CA GLY A 467 14.44 -6.28 -17.28
C GLY A 467 13.45 -6.30 -18.45
N GLU A 468 13.95 -6.61 -19.64
CA GLU A 468 13.19 -6.56 -20.90
C GLU A 468 13.51 -7.76 -21.80
N GLY A 469 12.51 -8.21 -22.56
CA GLY A 469 12.64 -9.33 -23.50
C GLY A 469 13.31 -10.56 -22.87
N PRO A 470 14.41 -11.09 -23.44
CA PRO A 470 15.09 -12.28 -22.94
C PRO A 470 15.81 -12.08 -21.59
N GLN A 471 15.99 -10.83 -21.12
CA GLN A 471 16.58 -10.52 -19.82
C GLN A 471 15.53 -10.35 -18.71
N MET A 472 14.24 -10.58 -19.04
CA MET A 472 13.17 -10.51 -18.06
C MET A 472 13.41 -11.52 -16.94
N LYS A 473 13.25 -11.08 -15.70
CA LYS A 473 13.40 -11.91 -14.49
C LYS A 473 12.43 -11.45 -13.41
N LEU A 474 12.08 -12.37 -12.51
CA LEU A 474 11.28 -12.07 -11.33
C LEU A 474 12.19 -11.71 -10.15
N GLY A 475 12.10 -10.47 -9.67
CA GLY A 475 12.94 -9.94 -8.60
C GLY A 475 12.17 -9.12 -7.57
N ASN A 476 12.91 -8.45 -6.68
CA ASN A 476 12.39 -7.54 -5.65
C ASN A 476 11.33 -8.17 -4.72
N LEU A 477 11.50 -9.44 -4.38
CA LEU A 477 10.56 -10.17 -3.53
C LEU A 477 10.52 -9.58 -2.11
N ARG A 478 9.32 -9.26 -1.63
CA ARG A 478 9.07 -8.84 -0.25
C ARG A 478 7.81 -9.48 0.33
N ALA A 479 7.82 -9.74 1.63
CA ALA A 479 6.62 -10.15 2.35
C ALA A 479 5.61 -9.00 2.41
N LEU A 480 4.34 -9.29 2.12
CA LEU A 480 3.23 -8.36 2.29
C LEU A 480 2.48 -8.66 3.59
N THR A 481 2.10 -9.92 3.79
CA THR A 481 1.39 -10.36 4.98
C THR A 481 1.68 -11.82 5.29
N THR A 482 1.54 -12.18 6.56
CA THR A 482 1.61 -13.55 7.04
C THR A 482 0.53 -13.77 8.09
N THR A 483 -0.34 -14.76 7.88
CA THR A 483 -1.37 -15.11 8.87
C THR A 483 -0.77 -15.95 10.01
N ASN A 484 -1.50 -16.07 11.11
CA ASN A 484 -1.10 -16.96 12.20
C ASN A 484 -0.97 -18.41 11.69
N GLU A 485 -0.19 -19.24 12.39
CA GLU A 485 0.05 -20.63 12.00
C GLU A 485 -1.23 -21.49 11.98
N ALA A 486 -2.21 -21.15 12.82
CA ALA A 486 -3.49 -21.84 12.88
C ALA A 486 -4.43 -21.49 11.70
N ASP A 487 -4.18 -20.37 11.03
CA ASP A 487 -5.00 -19.88 9.93
C ASP A 487 -4.45 -20.41 8.58
N LYS A 488 -5.28 -20.39 7.55
CA LYS A 488 -4.91 -20.81 6.19
C LYS A 488 -5.40 -19.81 5.18
N ILE A 489 -4.52 -19.35 4.30
CA ILE A 489 -4.93 -18.59 3.12
C ILE A 489 -5.54 -19.56 2.11
N ILE A 490 -6.80 -19.33 1.73
CA ILE A 490 -7.54 -20.14 0.76
C ILE A 490 -7.31 -19.60 -0.65
N ASP A 491 -7.47 -18.28 -0.81
CA ASP A 491 -7.37 -17.61 -2.10
C ASP A 491 -6.77 -16.21 -1.96
N VAL A 492 -6.10 -15.77 -3.02
CA VAL A 492 -5.53 -14.43 -3.14
C VAL A 492 -5.72 -13.95 -4.58
N LYS A 493 -6.27 -12.75 -4.74
CA LYS A 493 -6.50 -12.12 -6.05
C LYS A 493 -6.13 -10.65 -6.04
N TRP A 494 -5.66 -10.17 -7.19
CA TRP A 494 -5.60 -8.74 -7.46
C TRP A 494 -7.01 -8.16 -7.46
N GLY A 495 -7.24 -7.16 -6.61
CA GLY A 495 -8.44 -6.34 -6.63
C GLY A 495 -8.35 -5.31 -7.74
N ASP A 496 -7.25 -4.56 -7.72
CA ASP A 496 -6.92 -3.49 -8.65
C ASP A 496 -5.39 -3.32 -8.71
N GLU A 497 -4.94 -2.16 -9.20
CA GLU A 497 -3.53 -1.77 -9.24
C GLU A 497 -2.92 -1.50 -7.86
N GLU A 498 -3.64 -1.55 -6.76
CA GLU A 498 -3.11 -1.21 -5.44
C GLU A 498 -3.39 -2.29 -4.41
N HIS A 499 -4.38 -3.13 -4.64
CA HIS A 499 -4.94 -3.98 -3.61
C HIS A 499 -4.93 -5.46 -3.98
N LEU A 500 -4.64 -6.30 -2.99
CA LEU A 500 -4.93 -7.73 -3.02
C LEU A 500 -6.13 -8.03 -2.11
N LEU A 501 -7.02 -8.87 -2.60
CA LEU A 501 -8.01 -9.57 -1.78
C LEU A 501 -7.38 -10.87 -1.25
N VAL A 502 -7.32 -11.02 0.07
CA VAL A 502 -6.79 -12.21 0.76
C VAL A 502 -7.93 -12.88 1.53
N LEU A 503 -8.29 -14.09 1.11
CA LEU A 503 -9.32 -14.90 1.76
C LEU A 503 -8.65 -15.90 2.72
N VAL A 504 -8.92 -15.75 4.01
CA VAL A 504 -8.34 -16.54 5.09
C VAL A 504 -9.40 -17.41 5.75
N GLN A 505 -9.10 -18.70 5.92
CA GLN A 505 -9.81 -19.59 6.81
C GLN A 505 -9.19 -19.52 8.21
N SER A 506 -9.97 -19.04 9.18
CA SER A 506 -9.62 -19.04 10.60
C SER A 506 -10.52 -19.98 11.39
N GLN A 507 -10.21 -20.19 12.67
CA GLN A 507 -11.09 -20.93 13.58
C GLN A 507 -12.47 -20.26 13.76
N ALA A 508 -12.53 -18.92 13.67
CA ALA A 508 -13.76 -18.15 13.83
C ALA A 508 -14.64 -18.13 12.56
N GLY A 509 -14.09 -18.53 11.41
CA GLY A 509 -14.76 -18.46 10.12
C GLY A 509 -13.83 -17.96 9.01
N HIS A 510 -14.40 -17.69 7.84
CA HIS A 510 -13.66 -17.11 6.73
C HIS A 510 -13.61 -15.59 6.90
N ILE A 511 -12.47 -14.99 6.55
CA ILE A 511 -12.23 -13.55 6.60
C ILE A 511 -11.71 -13.14 5.22
N LEU A 512 -12.34 -12.15 4.62
CA LEU A 512 -11.83 -11.52 3.40
C LEU A 512 -11.25 -10.16 3.77
N THR A 513 -9.99 -9.95 3.41
CA THR A 513 -9.28 -8.70 3.68
C THR A 513 -8.74 -8.13 2.39
N GLU A 514 -9.03 -6.86 2.13
CA GLU A 514 -8.36 -6.08 1.11
C GLU A 514 -7.08 -5.46 1.70
N ILE A 515 -5.94 -5.67 1.05
CA ILE A 515 -4.63 -5.22 1.53
C ILE A 515 -3.97 -4.39 0.43
N ASN A 516 -3.62 -3.14 0.73
CA ASN A 516 -2.81 -2.33 -0.16
C ASN A 516 -1.39 -2.92 -0.26
N VAL A 517 -0.96 -3.26 -1.47
CA VAL A 517 0.31 -3.95 -1.70
C VAL A 517 1.52 -3.06 -1.45
N GLY A 518 1.34 -1.74 -1.41
CA GLY A 518 2.37 -0.74 -1.24
C GLY A 518 2.81 -0.58 0.21
N ASP A 519 1.84 -0.33 1.10
CA ASP A 519 2.06 -0.01 2.51
C ASP A 519 1.40 -1.01 3.50
N GLY A 520 0.72 -2.04 3.00
CA GLY A 520 0.06 -3.07 3.79
C GLY A 520 -1.14 -2.58 4.62
N GLU A 521 -1.65 -1.38 4.38
CA GLU A 521 -2.93 -0.95 4.95
C GLU A 521 -4.02 -1.94 4.53
N SER A 522 -4.88 -2.32 5.48
CA SER A 522 -5.85 -3.39 5.26
C SER A 522 -7.25 -3.01 5.74
N THR A 523 -8.25 -3.46 4.98
CA THR A 523 -9.67 -3.25 5.25
C THR A 523 -10.39 -4.60 5.19
N GLY A 524 -11.17 -4.92 6.22
CA GLY A 524 -12.01 -6.12 6.19
C GLY A 524 -13.20 -5.94 5.25
N VAL A 525 -13.46 -6.94 4.42
CA VAL A 525 -14.66 -7.01 3.59
C VAL A 525 -15.67 -7.90 4.33
N PRO A 526 -16.84 -7.37 4.74
CA PRO A 526 -17.85 -8.15 5.44
C PRO A 526 -18.31 -9.35 4.62
N LEU A 527 -18.45 -10.50 5.27
CA LEU A 527 -18.94 -11.74 4.66
C LEU A 527 -20.26 -12.15 5.30
N THR A 528 -21.24 -12.49 4.46
CA THR A 528 -22.52 -13.09 4.89
C THR A 528 -22.50 -14.61 4.82
N GLU A 529 -21.68 -15.18 3.94
CA GLU A 529 -21.49 -16.60 3.73
C GLU A 529 -19.98 -16.93 3.66
N ARG A 530 -19.63 -18.20 3.90
CA ARG A 530 -18.24 -18.65 3.73
C ARG A 530 -17.93 -18.75 2.24
N LEU A 531 -16.80 -18.18 1.84
CA LEU A 531 -16.35 -18.18 0.46
C LEU A 531 -15.32 -19.29 0.20
N GLN A 532 -15.28 -19.79 -1.02
CA GLN A 532 -14.29 -20.76 -1.51
C GLN A 532 -13.26 -20.11 -2.45
N SER A 533 -13.70 -19.17 -3.29
CA SER A 533 -12.84 -18.46 -4.23
C SER A 533 -13.35 -17.03 -4.45
N VAL A 534 -12.45 -16.14 -4.85
CA VAL A 534 -12.76 -14.76 -5.22
C VAL A 534 -12.15 -14.43 -6.58
N ALA A 535 -12.69 -13.40 -7.23
CA ALA A 535 -12.11 -12.73 -8.39
C ALA A 535 -12.48 -11.25 -8.35
N ALA A 536 -11.61 -10.38 -8.84
CA ALA A 536 -11.88 -8.95 -8.81
C ALA A 536 -11.28 -8.23 -10.02
N LEU A 537 -11.93 -7.11 -10.35
CA LEU A 537 -11.52 -6.16 -11.37
C LEU A 537 -12.01 -4.78 -10.96
N GLY A 538 -11.16 -4.01 -10.28
CA GLY A 538 -11.49 -2.69 -9.78
C GLY A 538 -12.61 -2.74 -8.74
N ASP A 539 -13.72 -2.07 -9.06
CA ASP A 539 -14.91 -2.00 -8.21
C ASP A 539 -15.76 -3.27 -8.24
N ARG A 540 -15.51 -4.19 -9.18
CA ARG A 540 -16.27 -5.43 -9.31
C ARG A 540 -15.55 -6.58 -8.62
N VAL A 541 -16.15 -7.10 -7.56
CA VAL A 541 -15.66 -8.30 -6.85
C VAL A 541 -16.71 -9.39 -6.93
N LEU A 542 -16.30 -10.57 -7.40
CA LEU A 542 -17.11 -11.77 -7.48
C LEU A 542 -16.57 -12.84 -6.52
N ALA A 543 -17.45 -13.65 -5.98
CA ALA A 543 -17.07 -14.73 -5.08
C ALA A 543 -17.93 -15.98 -5.24
N GLU A 544 -17.30 -17.14 -5.09
CA GLU A 544 -17.96 -18.43 -4.98
C GLU A 544 -18.15 -18.78 -3.49
N THR A 545 -19.34 -19.25 -3.11
CA THR A 545 -19.60 -19.75 -1.75
C THR A 545 -19.11 -21.18 -1.56
N ASP A 546 -18.65 -21.53 -0.36
CA ASP A 546 -18.17 -22.88 -0.01
C ASP A 546 -19.26 -23.97 -0.07
N LYS A 547 -20.53 -23.57 0.03
CA LYS A 547 -21.70 -24.45 -0.03
C LYS A 547 -22.66 -23.99 -1.10
N GLY A 548 -23.13 -24.93 -1.92
CA GLY A 548 -24.12 -24.67 -2.97
C GLY A 548 -23.55 -24.00 -4.23
N ALA A 549 -22.26 -23.66 -4.26
CA ALA A 549 -21.59 -23.03 -5.41
C ALA A 549 -22.35 -21.82 -5.95
N LYS A 550 -22.88 -20.97 -5.06
CA LYS A 550 -23.48 -19.68 -5.46
C LYS A 550 -22.37 -18.76 -5.96
N LEU A 551 -22.72 -17.94 -6.95
CA LEU A 551 -21.88 -16.83 -7.38
C LEU A 551 -22.47 -15.53 -6.86
N LEU A 552 -21.69 -14.81 -6.05
CA LEU A 552 -22.05 -13.53 -5.45
C LEU A 552 -21.26 -12.38 -6.09
N GLU A 553 -21.86 -11.19 -6.16
CA GLU A 553 -21.17 -9.93 -6.48
C GLU A 553 -21.22 -9.01 -5.26
N LEU A 554 -20.08 -8.41 -4.90
CA LEU A 554 -20.00 -7.38 -3.87
C LEU A 554 -20.62 -6.10 -4.43
N ASN A 555 -21.56 -5.53 -3.69
CA ASN A 555 -22.23 -4.29 -4.10
C ASN A 555 -21.27 -3.09 -3.99
N GLN A 556 -21.63 -1.99 -4.65
CA GLN A 556 -20.84 -0.75 -4.65
C GLN A 556 -20.65 -0.13 -3.26
N ASP A 557 -21.52 -0.48 -2.29
CA ASP A 557 -21.35 -0.09 -0.89
C ASP A 557 -20.17 -0.79 -0.19
N ARG A 558 -19.62 -1.84 -0.81
CA ARG A 558 -18.58 -2.73 -0.27
C ARG A 558 -18.95 -3.36 1.08
N GLN A 559 -20.23 -3.43 1.40
CA GLN A 559 -20.76 -4.00 2.65
C GLN A 559 -21.69 -5.18 2.40
N THR A 560 -22.39 -5.21 1.26
CA THR A 560 -23.42 -6.21 0.98
C THR A 560 -23.10 -7.03 -0.26
N TRP A 561 -23.53 -8.30 -0.25
CA TRP A 561 -23.34 -9.23 -1.37
C TRP A 561 -24.68 -9.59 -1.99
N THR A 562 -24.73 -9.59 -3.33
CA THR A 562 -25.93 -9.97 -4.10
C THR A 562 -25.67 -11.24 -4.89
N PRO A 563 -26.54 -12.26 -4.81
CA PRO A 563 -26.41 -13.44 -5.66
C PRO A 563 -26.62 -13.08 -7.13
N LYS A 564 -25.71 -13.55 -7.97
CA LYS A 564 -25.84 -13.54 -9.44
C LYS A 564 -26.26 -14.89 -9.99
N ILE A 565 -25.89 -15.96 -9.28
CA ILE A 565 -26.27 -17.34 -9.59
C ILE A 565 -26.49 -18.06 -8.25
N ASP A 566 -27.70 -18.58 -8.03
CA ASP A 566 -28.09 -19.22 -6.76
C ASP A 566 -27.62 -20.68 -6.61
N SER A 567 -27.11 -21.30 -7.68
CA SER A 567 -26.54 -22.66 -7.67
C SER A 567 -25.72 -22.92 -8.92
N ASP A 568 -24.73 -23.80 -8.86
CA ASP A 568 -23.87 -24.18 -10.01
C ASP A 568 -23.09 -23.00 -10.64
N GLY A 569 -22.91 -21.90 -9.91
CA GLY A 569 -22.18 -20.70 -10.36
C GLY A 569 -20.66 -20.86 -10.39
N GLY A 570 -20.10 -21.74 -9.58
CA GLY A 570 -18.68 -22.13 -9.65
C GLY A 570 -17.68 -20.97 -9.46
N ALA A 571 -16.43 -21.17 -9.91
CA ALA A 571 -15.32 -20.25 -9.65
C ALA A 571 -15.34 -19.05 -10.60
N PRO A 572 -15.39 -17.79 -10.11
CA PRO A 572 -15.31 -16.61 -10.95
C PRO A 572 -13.89 -16.30 -11.41
N LEU A 573 -13.77 -15.56 -12.51
CA LEU A 573 -12.51 -14.99 -12.99
C LEU A 573 -12.74 -13.80 -13.94
N PHE A 574 -11.69 -12.99 -14.08
CA PHE A 574 -11.60 -11.90 -15.06
C PHE A 574 -10.40 -12.14 -16.00
N PRO A 575 -10.39 -11.52 -17.20
CA PRO A 575 -9.21 -11.50 -18.05
C PRO A 575 -7.93 -11.00 -17.36
N LEU A 576 -6.82 -11.64 -17.71
CA LEU A 576 -5.45 -11.52 -17.19
C LEU A 576 -5.17 -12.15 -15.82
N GLY A 577 -6.15 -12.78 -15.16
CA GLY A 577 -5.90 -13.56 -13.94
C GLY A 577 -7.09 -13.72 -13.02
#